data_AF-A0AAV2NYD7-F1
#
_entry.id   AF-A0AAV2NYD7-F1
#
_cell.length_a   1.000
_cell.length_b   1.000
_cell.length_c   1.000
_cell.angle_alpha   90.00
_cell.angle_beta   90.00
_cell.angle_gamma   90.00
#
_symmetry.space_group_name_H-M   'P 1'
#
loop_
_entity.id
_entity.type
_entity.pdbx_description
1 polymer ?
#
loop_
_entity_poly.entity_id
_entity_poly.type
_entity_poly.pdbx_seq_one_letter_code
_entity_poly.pdbx_strand_id
1 'polypeptide(L)'
;MKTVTGDEAITASEDKVRKSLHELQPSATDKETLVGADRMVKSTQQSKKAKPKRNVSQTRKDDPKYKSVKTKDKAVQTIREKKAQIEAEDLTSTDAAGPSENYWQVLAERRRIALKDALEKNEELVQYVEKLEEEKRTYKEMLNETTALVEVLQEMIGDDRSGINNSLEDSTL
;
A
#
# COMPACT_ATOMS: atom_id res chain seq x y z
N MET A 1 62.74 -35.88 31.69
CA MET A 1 63.33 -34.70 32.37
C MET A 1 62.22 -33.72 32.72
N LYS A 2 62.46 -32.93 33.77
CA LYS A 2 61.51 -32.14 34.56
C LYS A 2 60.88 -30.95 33.80
N THR A 3 59.72 -30.56 34.31
CA THR A 3 58.86 -29.41 33.98
C THR A 3 59.47 -28.04 34.28
N VAL A 4 59.12 -27.04 33.47
CA VAL A 4 59.11 -25.59 33.76
C VAL A 4 57.99 -25.04 32.85
N THR A 5 56.73 -24.83 33.28
CA THR A 5 56.18 -23.76 34.15
C THR A 5 56.87 -22.41 33.99
N GLY A 6 56.33 -21.61 33.06
CA GLY A 6 56.55 -20.18 32.98
C GLY A 6 55.19 -19.51 32.82
N ASP A 7 54.61 -19.08 33.94
CA ASP A 7 53.51 -18.13 33.98
C ASP A 7 54.09 -16.75 33.60
N GLU A 8 53.62 -16.19 32.49
CA GLU A 8 53.71 -14.75 32.25
C GLU A 8 52.31 -14.20 32.03
N ALA A 9 51.79 -13.60 33.11
CA ALA A 9 50.65 -12.72 33.07
C ALA A 9 51.04 -11.44 32.32
N ILE A 10 50.51 -11.26 31.12
CA ILE A 10 50.56 -10.00 30.37
C ILE A 10 49.13 -9.49 30.20
N THR A 11 48.81 -8.56 31.11
CA THR A 11 47.91 -7.40 30.96
C THR A 11 46.68 -7.56 30.07
N ALA A 12 45.51 -7.60 30.72
CA ALA A 12 44.20 -7.43 30.13
C ALA A 12 44.12 -6.15 29.27
N SER A 13 44.30 -6.31 27.96
CA SER A 13 43.66 -5.44 26.98
C SER A 13 42.18 -5.78 26.99
N GLU A 14 41.30 -4.78 27.02
CA GLU A 14 39.85 -4.97 26.89
C GLU A 14 39.53 -5.75 25.62
N ASP A 15 39.46 -7.08 25.76
CA ASP A 15 39.03 -7.96 24.70
C ASP A 15 37.56 -7.63 24.46
N LYS A 16 37.33 -6.82 23.43
CA LYS A 16 36.00 -6.65 22.86
C LYS A 16 35.59 -8.01 22.34
N VAL A 17 34.94 -8.79 23.20
CA VAL A 17 34.35 -10.09 22.86
C VAL A 17 33.54 -9.87 21.59
N ARG A 18 34.03 -10.39 20.47
CA ARG A 18 33.34 -10.29 19.20
C ARG A 18 32.03 -11.05 19.39
N LYS A 19 30.90 -10.35 19.29
CA LYS A 19 29.59 -10.99 19.32
C LYS A 19 29.52 -11.95 18.14
N SER A 20 29.34 -13.23 18.42
CA SER A 20 29.05 -14.22 17.38
C SER A 20 27.73 -13.87 16.71
N LEU A 21 27.63 -14.22 15.42
CA LEU A 21 26.37 -14.08 14.70
C LEU A 21 25.32 -14.98 15.37
N HIS A 22 24.17 -14.41 15.67
CA HIS A 22 23.06 -15.16 16.25
C HIS A 22 22.40 -16.01 15.17
N GLU A 23 22.34 -17.32 15.36
CA GLU A 23 21.59 -18.22 14.49
C GLU A 23 20.10 -17.85 14.54
N LEU A 24 19.58 -17.35 13.41
CA LEU A 24 18.19 -16.92 13.32
C LEU A 24 17.22 -18.10 13.15
N GLN A 25 17.69 -19.23 12.62
CA GLN A 25 16.89 -20.43 12.36
C GLN A 25 17.74 -21.70 12.54
N PRO A 26 17.65 -22.40 13.69
CA PRO A 26 18.50 -23.55 14.00
C PRO A 26 18.16 -24.83 13.20
N SER A 27 17.04 -24.87 12.47
CA SER A 27 16.70 -25.97 11.56
C SER A 27 15.83 -25.45 10.42
N ALA A 28 16.45 -25.02 9.33
CA ALA A 28 15.76 -24.67 8.09
C ALA A 28 15.50 -25.94 7.26
N THR A 29 14.62 -26.81 7.75
CA THR A 29 14.18 -28.00 7.01
C THR A 29 13.12 -27.68 5.96
N ASP A 30 12.50 -26.50 6.01
CA ASP A 30 11.36 -26.12 5.18
C ASP A 30 11.44 -24.65 4.74
N LYS A 31 11.07 -24.37 3.49
CA LYS A 31 11.30 -23.08 2.81
C LYS A 31 10.12 -22.11 2.92
N GLU A 32 8.99 -22.55 3.46
CA GLU A 32 7.74 -21.77 3.48
C GLU A 32 7.51 -20.95 4.76
N THR A 33 8.32 -21.17 5.82
CA THR A 33 8.17 -20.48 7.11
C THR A 33 9.43 -19.71 7.52
N LEU A 34 9.59 -18.50 6.96
CA LEU A 34 10.62 -17.56 7.39
C LEU A 34 10.16 -16.79 8.64
N VAL A 35 10.70 -17.17 9.80
CA VAL A 35 10.47 -16.43 11.06
C VAL A 35 11.54 -15.34 11.18
N GLY A 36 11.26 -14.14 10.65
CA GLY A 36 12.24 -13.05 10.68
C GLY A 36 11.72 -11.64 10.38
N ALA A 37 10.45 -11.48 9.99
CA ALA A 37 9.92 -10.19 9.56
C ALA A 37 9.86 -9.12 10.67
N ASP A 38 9.96 -9.50 11.96
CA ASP A 38 9.62 -8.60 13.08
C ASP A 38 10.80 -8.18 13.98
N ARG A 39 12.06 -8.50 13.62
CA ARG A 39 13.22 -8.00 14.39
C ARG A 39 13.58 -6.57 13.97
N MET A 40 12.85 -5.61 14.52
CA MET A 40 13.19 -4.20 14.48
C MET A 40 14.57 -3.98 15.15
N VAL A 41 15.58 -3.60 14.37
CA VAL A 41 16.90 -3.20 14.89
C VAL A 41 16.72 -2.00 15.82
N LYS A 42 16.96 -2.21 17.12
CA LYS A 42 17.00 -1.12 18.11
C LYS A 42 18.16 -0.21 17.77
N SER A 43 17.88 0.88 17.04
CA SER A 43 18.82 2.00 16.87
C SER A 43 19.04 2.65 18.23
N THR A 44 20.28 2.64 18.68
CA THR A 44 20.71 3.22 19.95
C THR A 44 20.32 4.69 20.02
N GLN A 45 19.61 5.03 21.08
CA GLN A 45 19.09 6.34 21.43
C GLN A 45 20.12 7.48 21.26
N GLN A 46 19.71 8.57 20.59
CA GLN A 46 19.98 9.91 21.11
C GLN A 46 18.74 10.80 20.97
N SER A 47 18.25 11.22 22.13
CA SER A 47 17.16 12.14 22.39
C SER A 47 17.43 13.57 21.88
N LYS A 48 16.40 14.28 21.40
CA LYS A 48 15.83 15.48 22.06
C LYS A 48 14.73 16.13 21.20
N LYS A 49 13.67 16.53 21.89
CA LYS A 49 12.47 17.23 21.40
C LYS A 49 12.81 18.58 20.76
N ALA A 50 12.06 18.96 19.72
CA ALA A 50 11.48 20.29 19.58
C ALA A 50 10.45 20.32 18.42
N LYS A 51 9.17 20.57 18.74
CA LYS A 51 8.21 21.11 17.78
C LYS A 51 8.49 22.61 17.63
N PRO A 52 8.21 23.21 16.47
CA PRO A 52 7.71 24.58 16.47
C PRO A 52 6.33 24.65 15.80
N LYS A 53 5.34 25.07 16.59
CA LYS A 53 4.18 25.78 16.07
C LYS A 53 4.69 27.13 15.57
N ARG A 54 4.37 27.50 14.32
CA ARG A 54 4.56 28.87 13.86
C ARG A 54 3.30 29.34 13.15
N ASN A 55 2.49 30.12 13.88
CA ASN A 55 1.54 31.06 13.30
C ASN A 55 2.34 32.11 12.52
N VAL A 56 2.00 32.34 11.26
CA VAL A 56 2.38 33.58 10.56
C VAL A 56 1.17 34.07 9.78
N SER A 57 0.85 35.32 10.11
CA SER A 57 -0.12 36.24 9.56
C SER A 57 -0.12 36.35 8.02
N GLN A 58 -1.32 36.57 7.49
CA GLN A 58 -1.55 37.16 6.17
C GLN A 58 -0.80 38.49 6.04
N THR A 59 0.04 38.65 5.01
CA THR A 59 0.26 39.94 4.36
C THR A 59 0.89 39.79 2.97
N ARG A 60 0.11 40.29 2.01
CA ARG A 60 0.47 41.03 0.77
C ARG A 60 1.16 40.30 -0.39
N LYS A 61 0.50 40.47 -1.54
CA LYS A 61 0.94 40.18 -2.89
C LYS A 61 2.18 41.02 -3.20
N ASP A 62 3.25 40.38 -3.62
CA ASP A 62 4.30 40.97 -4.44
C ASP A 62 4.73 39.91 -5.46
N ASP A 63 4.56 40.24 -6.75
CA ASP A 63 4.82 39.37 -7.89
C ASP A 63 6.31 39.00 -7.97
N PRO A 64 6.69 37.70 -7.96
CA PRO A 64 8.05 37.32 -8.28
C PRO A 64 8.22 37.35 -9.81
N LYS A 65 9.04 38.29 -10.27
CA LYS A 65 9.53 38.40 -11.64
C LYS A 65 10.34 37.15 -12.00
N TYR A 66 9.68 36.12 -12.52
CA TYR A 66 10.34 34.87 -12.93
C TYR A 66 11.34 35.17 -14.06
N LYS A 67 12.63 34.98 -13.77
CA LYS A 67 13.67 34.92 -14.80
C LYS A 67 13.41 33.65 -15.62
N SER A 68 13.02 33.83 -16.88
CA SER A 68 12.91 32.75 -17.87
C SER A 68 14.26 32.01 -17.96
N VAL A 69 14.34 30.85 -17.31
CA VAL A 69 15.40 29.88 -17.55
C VAL A 69 15.02 29.19 -18.85
N LYS A 70 15.72 29.54 -19.93
CA LYS A 70 15.62 28.80 -21.19
C LYS A 70 16.28 27.44 -20.98
N THR A 71 15.48 26.41 -20.71
CA THR A 71 15.94 25.02 -20.81
C THR A 71 16.24 24.74 -22.28
N LYS A 72 17.48 24.35 -22.58
CA LYS A 72 17.81 23.84 -23.91
C LYS A 72 17.37 22.39 -23.94
N ASP A 73 16.17 22.15 -24.46
CA ASP A 73 15.69 20.80 -24.71
C ASP A 73 16.52 20.22 -25.86
N LYS A 74 17.57 19.45 -25.54
CA LYS A 74 18.22 18.59 -26.51
C LYS A 74 17.30 17.39 -26.71
N ALA A 75 16.49 17.44 -27.77
CA ALA A 75 15.86 16.25 -28.32
C ALA A 75 16.96 15.32 -28.85
N VAL A 76 17.45 14.42 -28.01
CA VAL A 76 18.27 13.30 -28.45
C VAL A 76 17.30 12.29 -29.05
N GLN A 77 17.30 12.15 -30.37
CA GLN A 77 16.69 10.99 -31.01
C GLN A 77 17.50 9.78 -30.55
N THR A 78 16.99 9.05 -29.55
CA THR A 78 17.57 7.77 -29.17
C THR A 78 17.39 6.84 -30.36
N ILE A 79 18.51 6.42 -30.96
CA ILE A 79 18.50 5.31 -31.91
C ILE A 79 17.80 4.16 -31.18
N ARG A 80 16.79 3.55 -31.81
CA ARG A 80 16.07 2.42 -31.23
C ARG A 80 17.07 1.29 -31.02
N GLU A 81 17.62 1.22 -29.81
CA GLU A 81 18.54 0.16 -29.43
C GLU A 81 17.82 -1.17 -29.68
N LYS A 82 18.56 -2.13 -30.25
CA LYS A 82 18.06 -3.50 -30.42
C LYS A 82 17.45 -3.91 -29.09
N LYS A 83 16.27 -4.54 -29.12
CA LYS A 83 15.59 -5.03 -27.92
C LYS A 83 16.61 -5.77 -27.07
N ALA A 84 17.00 -5.20 -25.93
CA ALA A 84 17.90 -5.84 -24.98
C ALA A 84 17.27 -7.19 -24.63
N GLN A 85 18.03 -8.27 -24.79
CA GLN A 85 17.61 -9.61 -24.41
C GLN A 85 18.34 -9.98 -23.14
N ILE A 86 17.65 -10.73 -22.27
CA ILE A 86 18.26 -11.27 -21.06
C ILE A 86 19.09 -12.48 -21.50
N GLU A 87 20.38 -12.46 -21.18
CA GLU A 87 21.28 -13.55 -21.51
C GLU A 87 21.32 -14.59 -20.38
N ALA A 88 21.83 -15.80 -20.64
CA ALA A 88 21.88 -16.86 -19.62
C ALA A 88 22.79 -16.48 -18.43
N GLU A 89 23.83 -15.69 -18.71
CA GLU A 89 24.76 -15.16 -17.71
C GLU A 89 24.04 -14.26 -16.70
N ASP A 90 23.06 -13.44 -17.14
CA ASP A 90 22.25 -12.59 -16.27
C ASP A 90 21.45 -13.37 -15.22
N LEU A 91 21.06 -14.60 -15.55
CA LEU A 91 20.24 -15.45 -14.68
C LEU A 91 21.09 -16.34 -13.76
N THR A 92 22.37 -16.51 -14.09
CA THR A 92 23.29 -17.44 -13.41
C THR A 92 24.49 -16.75 -12.77
N SER A 93 24.56 -15.41 -12.85
CA SER A 93 25.60 -14.58 -12.24
C SER A 93 25.72 -14.86 -10.74
N THR A 94 26.82 -15.52 -10.36
CA THR A 94 27.23 -15.71 -8.95
C THR A 94 28.29 -14.68 -8.52
N ASP A 95 28.72 -13.85 -9.45
CA ASP A 95 29.70 -12.79 -9.23
C ASP A 95 29.11 -11.67 -8.37
N ALA A 96 29.98 -11.03 -7.57
CA ALA A 96 29.61 -9.91 -6.71
C ALA A 96 29.06 -8.69 -7.48
N ALA A 97 29.29 -8.62 -8.80
CA ALA A 97 28.78 -7.56 -9.67
C ALA A 97 27.29 -7.72 -10.03
N GLY A 98 26.71 -8.93 -9.91
CA GLY A 98 25.31 -9.21 -10.23
C GLY A 98 24.98 -9.21 -11.74
N PRO A 99 23.68 -9.29 -12.10
CA PRO A 99 23.22 -9.31 -13.48
C PRO A 99 23.59 -8.06 -14.27
N SER A 100 23.68 -8.17 -15.60
CA SER A 100 24.04 -7.04 -16.48
C SER A 100 22.99 -5.92 -16.47
N GLU A 101 23.39 -4.75 -16.99
CA GLU A 101 22.51 -3.60 -17.17
C GLU A 101 21.28 -3.94 -18.05
N ASN A 102 21.47 -4.78 -19.06
CA ASN A 102 20.40 -5.21 -19.97
C ASN A 102 19.28 -5.93 -19.22
N TYR A 103 19.62 -6.76 -18.23
CA TYR A 103 18.62 -7.42 -17.38
C TYR A 103 17.72 -6.41 -16.68
N TRP A 104 18.33 -5.39 -16.05
CA TRP A 104 17.58 -4.36 -15.33
C TRP A 104 16.74 -3.49 -16.26
N GLN A 105 17.25 -3.17 -17.45
CA GLN A 105 16.51 -2.43 -18.47
C GLN A 105 15.25 -3.20 -18.91
N VAL A 106 15.39 -4.49 -19.23
CA VAL A 106 14.25 -5.34 -19.62
C VAL A 106 13.26 -5.48 -18.48
N LEU A 107 13.75 -5.66 -17.25
CA LEU A 107 12.89 -5.78 -16.07
C LEU A 107 12.13 -4.49 -15.77
N ALA A 108 12.78 -3.34 -15.90
CA ALA A 108 12.15 -2.03 -15.73
C ALA A 108 11.04 -1.82 -16.77
N GLU A 109 11.30 -2.17 -18.04
CA GLU A 109 10.29 -2.02 -19.11
C GLU A 109 9.10 -2.97 -18.90
N ARG A 110 9.34 -4.22 -18.48
CA ARG A 110 8.27 -5.16 -18.13
C ARG A 110 7.43 -4.62 -16.96
N ARG A 111 8.06 -4.09 -15.93
CA ARG A 111 7.38 -3.48 -14.78
C ARG A 111 6.59 -2.23 -15.19
N ARG A 112 7.11 -1.42 -16.12
CA ARG A 112 6.42 -0.25 -16.67
C ARG A 112 5.14 -0.66 -17.39
N ILE A 113 5.19 -1.69 -18.22
CA ILE A 113 4.02 -2.22 -18.92
C ILE A 113 3.00 -2.78 -17.92
N ALA A 114 3.44 -3.64 -16.99
CA ALA A 114 2.55 -4.20 -15.98
C ALA A 114 1.88 -3.11 -15.11
N LEU A 115 2.60 -2.05 -14.77
CA LEU A 115 2.04 -0.90 -14.06
C LEU A 115 1.00 -0.16 -14.91
N LYS A 116 1.29 0.06 -16.20
CA LYS A 116 0.33 0.69 -17.11
C LYS A 116 -0.97 -0.11 -17.18
N ASP A 117 -0.87 -1.42 -17.40
CA ASP A 117 -2.03 -2.31 -17.49
C ASP A 117 -2.83 -2.34 -16.17
N ALA A 118 -2.14 -2.27 -15.03
CA ALA A 118 -2.78 -2.20 -13.72
C ALA A 118 -3.52 -0.88 -13.49
N LEU A 119 -2.96 0.25 -13.95
CA LEU A 119 -3.60 1.56 -13.86
C LEU A 119 -4.82 1.65 -14.77
N GLU A 120 -4.72 1.14 -16.00
CA GLU A 120 -5.84 1.10 -16.95
C GLU A 120 -7.02 0.29 -16.39
N LYS A 121 -6.75 -0.92 -15.87
CA LYS A 121 -7.79 -1.72 -15.19
C LYS A 121 -8.36 -1.05 -13.94
N ASN A 122 -7.55 -0.30 -13.20
CA ASN A 122 -8.03 0.44 -12.03
C ASN A 122 -9.02 1.53 -12.45
N GLU A 123 -8.68 2.29 -13.50
CA GLU A 123 -9.57 3.30 -14.06
C GLU A 123 -10.89 2.69 -14.55
N GLU A 124 -10.84 1.57 -15.27
CA GLU A 124 -12.03 0.82 -15.70
C GLU A 124 -12.90 0.38 -14.51
N LEU A 125 -12.28 -0.13 -13.44
CA LEU A 125 -12.99 -0.56 -12.23
C LEU A 125 -13.64 0.62 -11.50
N VAL A 126 -12.97 1.78 -11.44
CA VAL A 126 -13.54 3.00 -10.84
C VAL A 126 -14.78 3.44 -11.59
N GLN A 127 -14.73 3.49 -12.93
CA GLN A 127 -15.89 3.83 -13.76
C GLN A 127 -17.04 2.83 -13.58
N TYR A 128 -16.72 1.54 -13.46
CA TYR A 128 -17.72 0.52 -13.23
C TYR A 128 -18.39 0.64 -11.85
N VAL A 129 -17.61 0.94 -10.81
CA VAL A 129 -18.14 1.20 -9.45
C VAL A 129 -19.03 2.43 -9.45
N GLU A 130 -18.62 3.53 -10.08
CA GLU A 130 -19.43 4.74 -10.19
C GLU A 130 -20.80 4.45 -10.83
N LYS A 131 -20.81 3.73 -11.96
CA LYS A 131 -22.04 3.31 -12.62
C LYS A 131 -22.94 2.46 -11.71
N LEU A 132 -22.37 1.47 -11.01
CA LEU A 132 -23.13 0.62 -10.09
C LEU A 132 -23.69 1.42 -8.89
N GLU A 133 -22.95 2.41 -8.41
CA GLU A 133 -23.42 3.29 -7.33
C GLU A 133 -24.58 4.18 -7.78
N GLU A 134 -24.55 4.71 -9.01
CA GLU A 134 -25.66 5.44 -9.62
C GLU A 134 -26.92 4.57 -9.82
N GLU A 135 -26.75 3.35 -10.33
CA GLU A 135 -27.87 2.39 -10.48
C GLU A 135 -28.48 2.07 -9.11
N LYS A 136 -27.64 1.76 -8.11
CA LYS A 136 -28.08 1.51 -6.73
C LYS A 136 -28.80 2.71 -6.14
N ARG A 137 -28.31 3.93 -6.39
CA ARG A 137 -28.97 5.16 -5.94
C ARG A 137 -30.36 5.28 -6.55
N THR A 138 -30.48 5.09 -7.86
CA THR A 138 -31.77 5.15 -8.58
C THR A 138 -32.77 4.13 -8.01
N TYR A 139 -32.34 2.88 -7.78
CA TYR A 139 -33.23 1.87 -7.18
C TYR A 139 -33.67 2.22 -5.77
N LYS A 140 -32.81 2.84 -4.96
CA LYS A 140 -33.19 3.32 -3.63
C LYS A 140 -34.21 4.46 -3.70
N GLU A 141 -34.03 5.40 -4.61
CA GLU A 141 -34.99 6.49 -4.82
C GLU A 141 -36.37 5.94 -5.22
N MET A 142 -36.43 5.04 -6.20
CA MET A 142 -37.68 4.36 -6.58
C MET A 142 -38.32 3.58 -5.42
N LEU A 143 -37.51 2.89 -4.60
CA LEU A 143 -38.02 2.16 -3.44
C LEU A 143 -38.60 3.11 -2.39
N ASN A 144 -37.93 4.24 -2.14
CA ASN A 144 -38.42 5.25 -1.20
C ASN A 144 -39.72 5.89 -1.70
N GLU A 145 -39.81 6.22 -2.98
CA GLU A 145 -41.04 6.73 -3.61
C GLU A 145 -42.20 5.73 -3.51
N THR A 146 -41.92 4.45 -3.77
CA THR A 146 -42.92 3.38 -3.65
C THR A 146 -43.35 3.19 -2.20
N THR A 147 -42.41 3.25 -1.25
CA THR A 147 -42.70 3.14 0.19
C THR A 147 -43.56 4.33 0.64
N ALA A 148 -43.21 5.55 0.23
CA ALA A 148 -44.00 6.74 0.52
C ALA A 148 -45.41 6.67 -0.09
N LEU A 149 -45.55 6.14 -1.31
CA LEU A 149 -46.86 5.90 -1.92
C LEU A 149 -47.68 4.88 -1.12
N VAL A 150 -47.05 3.78 -0.69
CA VAL A 150 -47.71 2.77 0.16
C VAL A 150 -48.16 3.37 1.49
N GLU A 151 -47.33 4.21 2.13
CA GLU A 151 -47.69 4.92 3.36
C GLU A 151 -48.91 5.83 3.17
N VAL A 152 -48.92 6.63 2.11
CA VAL A 152 -50.07 7.51 1.77
C VAL A 152 -51.32 6.67 1.50
N LEU A 153 -51.21 5.58 0.74
CA LEU A 153 -52.35 4.70 0.46
C LEU A 153 -52.86 4.02 1.74
N GLN A 154 -51.96 3.63 2.64
CA GLN A 154 -52.33 3.04 3.92
C GLN A 154 -53.01 4.07 4.85
N GLU A 155 -52.57 5.32 4.84
CA GLU A 155 -53.25 6.44 5.53
C GLU A 155 -54.65 6.68 4.94
N MET A 156 -54.79 6.71 3.62
CA MET A 156 -56.05 6.94 2.92
C MET A 156 -57.07 5.81 3.11
N ILE A 157 -56.60 4.55 3.14
CA ILE A 157 -57.45 3.38 3.39
C ILE A 157 -57.86 3.33 4.87
N GLY A 158 -57.16 4.07 5.74
CA GLY A 158 -57.42 4.15 7.17
C GLY A 158 -57.06 2.85 7.89
N ASP A 159 -56.71 2.98 9.17
CA ASP A 159 -56.69 1.88 10.15
C ASP A 159 -58.12 1.35 10.44
N ASP A 160 -58.90 1.06 9.38
CA ASP A 160 -60.27 0.51 9.41
C ASP A 160 -60.34 -0.92 9.98
N ARG A 161 -59.23 -1.41 10.55
CA ARG A 161 -59.20 -2.62 11.38
C ARG A 161 -59.61 -2.38 12.84
N SER A 162 -59.88 -1.14 13.25
CA SER A 162 -60.26 -0.82 14.64
C SER A 162 -61.77 -0.86 14.94
N GLY A 163 -62.64 -1.17 13.97
CA GLY A 163 -64.10 -1.07 14.19
C GLY A 163 -65.01 -2.09 13.52
N ILE A 164 -64.52 -2.97 12.64
CA ILE A 164 -65.38 -3.96 11.95
C ILE A 164 -65.50 -5.24 12.78
N ASN A 165 -66.11 -5.13 13.96
CA ASN A 165 -66.83 -6.25 14.56
C ASN A 165 -68.09 -6.49 13.70
N ASN A 166 -67.95 -7.27 12.64
CA ASN A 166 -69.09 -7.87 11.95
C ASN A 166 -69.73 -8.92 12.88
N SER A 167 -70.38 -8.47 13.95
CA SER A 167 -71.33 -9.28 14.72
C SER A 167 -72.63 -9.37 13.92
N LEU A 168 -72.62 -10.18 12.87
CA LEU A 168 -73.84 -10.63 12.21
C LEU A 168 -74.39 -11.82 13.00
N GLU A 169 -74.81 -11.59 14.26
CA GLU A 169 -75.67 -12.54 14.97
C GLU A 169 -77.09 -12.38 14.42
N ASP A 170 -77.36 -13.21 13.42
CA ASP A 170 -78.61 -13.91 13.14
C ASP A 170 -79.86 -13.43 13.92
N SER A 171 -80.57 -12.44 13.35
CA SER A 171 -81.91 -12.07 13.80
C SER A 171 -82.93 -12.93 13.05
N THR A 172 -83.05 -14.21 13.44
CA THR A 172 -84.17 -15.08 13.10
C THR A 172 -85.25 -14.97 14.18
N LEU A 173 -86.26 -14.14 13.94
CA LEU A 173 -87.61 -14.25 14.51
C LEU A 173 -88.66 -13.85 13.48
#